data_AF-A0A1I3F937-F1
#
_entry.id   AF-A0A1I3F937-F1
#
_cell.length_a   1.000
_cell.length_b   1.000
_cell.length_c   1.000
_cell.angle_alpha   90.00
_cell.angle_beta   90.00
_cell.angle_gamma   90.00
#
_symmetry.space_group_name_H-M   'P 1'
#
loop_
_entity.id
_entity.type
_entity.pdbx_description
1 polymer ?
#
loop_
_entity_poly.entity_id
_entity_poly.type
_entity_poly.pdbx_seq_one_letter_code
_entity_poly.pdbx_strand_id
1 'polypeptide(L)'
;MPKLGRFHDDALDSIDWGTRVRTNDVTVYFAGAGETFARRTSEGWSAYETARAMAALETFEAVSGLTFREVSRPGRADFKLVIDDFGARNDLGFFFPPREHNAGVGVFNSRGVGWNPEKGARSGLEAGGLAFETLVHEFAHGLGLAHPHDRGGRSELMRGVRAPFDDYGRAGLNKTVFTVMSYNRGGPGGDGGVGSTPFWGTQAGPAALDITVLQAKYGANDRHATGDDVYVLPTGDRRGTYFSAIWDAGGVDEIRHRGELGAIIDLRPAAERGETAGGFVSSARKSPGGFTIAAGVEIENASGGRGRDTIIGNAADNRLKGGAGADAMDGDSGRDVLLGGSGADTLYGGRGGDRLDGGGGGDSVQAGEGRDLVQGRGGDDRIAGDAGDDDLRGGGGRDRLWGEAGDDRLVGGGGDDVLIGDAGGDSLFGGEGEDLIWGGAGADVIDGGAGKDRMGGEDGADRFVFAAAPEADRIVDFEPGLDVIDVSGAGYAAGQMALIDLGDDRWRVRFDDGAILVLYVDEGTPTPDDFLFA
;
A
#
# COMPACT_ATOMS: atom_id res chain seq x y z
N MET A 1 7.09 -6.07 -22.97
CA MET A 1 7.02 -4.69 -23.53
C MET A 1 6.76 -3.80 -22.34
N PRO A 2 7.53 -2.73 -22.07
CA PRO A 2 7.17 -1.86 -20.97
C PRO A 2 5.81 -1.24 -21.31
N LYS A 3 4.85 -1.36 -20.39
CA LYS A 3 3.53 -0.71 -20.47
C LYS A 3 3.73 0.80 -20.30
N LEU A 4 4.29 1.45 -21.31
CA LEU A 4 4.23 2.91 -21.43
C LEU A 4 2.80 3.27 -21.85
N GLY A 5 1.90 3.31 -20.87
CA GLY A 5 0.68 4.08 -20.99
C GLY A 5 1.08 5.50 -21.36
N ARG A 6 0.57 6.01 -22.47
CA ARG A 6 0.69 7.43 -22.78
C ARG A 6 -0.15 8.20 -21.76
N PHE A 7 0.50 8.70 -20.72
CA PHE A 7 -0.05 9.68 -19.80
C PHE A 7 -0.39 10.94 -20.61
N HIS A 8 -1.68 11.23 -20.78
CA HIS A 8 -2.14 12.36 -21.59
C HIS A 8 -3.01 13.35 -20.80
N ASP A 9 -3.32 13.09 -19.53
CA ASP A 9 -4.23 13.90 -18.71
C ASP A 9 -3.68 14.21 -17.29
N ASP A 10 -2.35 14.20 -17.11
CA ASP A 10 -1.73 14.43 -15.79
C ASP A 10 -1.56 15.92 -15.49
N ALA A 11 -1.86 16.34 -14.25
CA ALA A 11 -1.61 17.71 -13.78
C ALA A 11 -0.13 18.12 -13.91
N LEU A 12 0.78 17.12 -13.88
CA LEU A 12 2.23 17.30 -14.06
C LEU A 12 2.63 17.72 -15.47
N ASP A 13 1.86 17.34 -16.50
CA ASP A 13 2.11 17.70 -17.91
C ASP A 13 1.87 19.18 -18.18
N SER A 14 1.10 19.85 -17.31
CA SER A 14 0.78 21.27 -17.43
C SER A 14 1.86 22.20 -16.88
N ILE A 15 2.86 21.66 -16.17
CA ILE A 15 3.93 22.42 -15.54
C ILE A 15 5.13 22.53 -16.49
N ASP A 16 5.55 23.77 -16.76
CA ASP A 16 6.82 24.02 -17.45
C ASP A 16 7.99 23.80 -16.49
N TRP A 17 8.54 22.58 -16.52
CA TRP A 17 9.72 22.21 -15.75
C TRP A 17 11.03 22.65 -16.41
N GLY A 18 11.06 23.83 -17.02
CA GLY A 18 12.26 24.44 -17.62
C GLY A 18 12.84 23.72 -18.85
N THR A 19 13.98 24.22 -19.35
CA THR A 19 14.55 23.81 -20.63
C THR A 19 15.53 22.64 -20.49
N ARG A 20 15.38 21.59 -21.32
CA ARG A 20 16.32 20.46 -21.44
C ARG A 20 17.74 20.87 -21.87
N VAL A 21 18.78 20.19 -21.38
CA VAL A 21 20.16 20.31 -21.92
C VAL A 21 20.27 19.79 -23.36
N ARG A 22 21.37 20.13 -24.04
CA ARG A 22 21.55 19.84 -25.48
C ARG A 22 21.74 18.37 -25.82
N THR A 23 22.26 17.58 -24.88
CA THR A 23 22.69 16.19 -25.07
C THR A 23 22.42 15.40 -23.82
N ASN A 24 22.25 14.08 -23.96
CA ASN A 24 22.16 13.17 -22.83
C ASN A 24 23.53 12.82 -22.24
N ASP A 25 24.60 12.92 -23.05
CA ASP A 25 25.97 12.68 -22.62
C ASP A 25 26.58 13.98 -22.11
N VAL A 26 26.44 14.26 -20.81
CA VAL A 26 26.85 15.50 -20.16
C VAL A 26 28.29 15.38 -19.68
N THR A 27 29.14 16.30 -20.12
CA THR A 27 30.54 16.36 -19.67
C THR A 27 30.72 17.30 -18.49
N VAL A 28 31.47 16.85 -17.48
CA VAL A 28 31.62 17.56 -16.21
C VAL A 28 33.08 17.95 -16.00
N TYR A 29 33.33 19.21 -15.70
CA TYR A 29 34.65 19.73 -15.36
C TYR A 29 34.64 20.33 -13.95
N PHE A 30 35.52 19.83 -13.08
CA PHE A 30 35.76 20.37 -11.76
C PHE A 30 36.84 21.46 -11.85
N ALA A 31 36.48 22.70 -11.51
CA ALA A 31 37.40 23.82 -11.62
C ALA A 31 38.59 23.68 -10.67
N GLY A 32 39.80 23.92 -11.18
CA GLY A 32 41.02 23.93 -10.39
C GLY A 32 41.12 25.20 -9.53
N ALA A 33 41.95 25.14 -8.48
CA ALA A 33 42.20 26.28 -7.61
C ALA A 33 42.69 27.51 -8.42
N GLY A 34 42.02 28.65 -8.23
CA GLY A 34 42.31 29.91 -8.92
C GLY A 34 41.67 30.07 -10.30
N GLU A 35 40.97 29.06 -10.84
CA GLU A 35 40.21 29.21 -12.07
C GLU A 35 38.89 29.97 -11.83
N THR A 36 38.50 30.82 -12.79
CA THR A 36 37.31 31.66 -12.66
C THR A 36 36.26 31.32 -13.71
N PHE A 37 35.05 31.01 -13.27
CA PHE A 37 33.86 30.84 -14.12
C PHE A 37 32.70 31.63 -13.54
N ALA A 38 31.89 32.28 -14.40
CA ALA A 38 30.76 33.10 -13.97
C ALA A 38 31.09 34.13 -12.86
N ARG A 39 32.31 34.69 -12.86
CA ARG A 39 32.86 35.62 -11.85
C ARG A 39 33.05 35.01 -10.45
N ARG A 40 33.11 33.68 -10.34
CA ARG A 40 33.46 32.93 -9.13
C ARG A 40 34.80 32.25 -9.33
N THR A 41 35.67 32.35 -8.34
CA THR A 41 37.02 31.77 -8.40
C THR A 41 37.07 30.55 -7.53
N SER A 42 37.48 29.42 -8.09
CA SER A 42 37.44 28.17 -7.35
C SER A 42 38.56 28.06 -6.33
N GLU A 43 38.26 27.49 -5.17
CA GLU A 43 39.24 27.03 -4.18
C GLU A 43 39.89 25.69 -4.59
N GLY A 44 39.32 25.00 -5.59
CA GLY A 44 39.74 23.69 -6.06
C GLY A 44 39.04 22.56 -5.31
N TRP A 45 38.53 21.58 -6.07
CA TRP A 45 37.85 20.42 -5.50
C TRP A 45 38.87 19.41 -4.95
N SER A 46 38.61 18.88 -3.76
CA SER A 46 39.31 17.71 -3.26
C SER A 46 38.82 16.43 -3.96
N ALA A 47 39.63 15.37 -3.92
CA ALA A 47 39.24 14.07 -4.49
C ALA A 47 37.95 13.50 -3.85
N TYR A 48 37.73 13.77 -2.56
CA TYR A 48 36.50 13.36 -1.87
C TYR A 48 35.28 14.12 -2.41
N GLU A 49 35.37 15.44 -2.54
CA GLU A 49 34.26 16.26 -3.04
C GLU A 49 33.92 15.93 -4.50
N THR A 50 34.94 15.75 -5.34
CA THR A 50 34.76 15.29 -6.73
C THR A 50 34.03 13.95 -6.77
N ALA A 51 34.45 12.98 -5.95
CA ALA A 51 33.81 11.66 -5.90
C ALA A 51 32.36 11.72 -5.42
N ARG A 52 32.03 12.59 -4.46
CA ARG A 52 30.65 12.77 -3.97
C ARG A 52 29.76 13.52 -4.96
N ALA A 53 30.30 14.51 -5.66
CA ALA A 53 29.59 15.19 -6.74
C ALA A 53 29.29 14.26 -7.92
N MET A 54 30.25 13.41 -8.32
CA MET A 54 29.99 12.37 -9.33
C MET A 54 28.95 11.36 -8.86
N ALA A 55 29.02 10.90 -7.59
CA ALA A 55 27.99 10.02 -7.03
C ALA A 55 26.59 10.66 -7.05
N ALA A 56 26.47 11.97 -6.81
CA ALA A 56 25.20 12.67 -6.96
C ALA A 56 24.70 12.68 -8.42
N LEU A 57 25.58 12.83 -9.40
CA LEU A 57 25.21 12.74 -10.83
C LEU A 57 24.80 11.32 -11.26
N GLU A 58 25.46 10.29 -10.72
CA GLU A 58 25.10 8.88 -10.96
C GLU A 58 23.65 8.58 -10.54
N THR A 59 23.10 9.27 -9.54
CA THR A 59 21.67 9.13 -9.17
C THR A 59 20.71 9.59 -10.27
N PHE A 60 21.12 10.53 -11.14
CA PHE A 60 20.34 10.94 -12.31
C PHE A 60 20.46 9.92 -13.46
N GLU A 61 21.62 9.27 -13.62
CA GLU A 61 21.79 8.18 -14.59
C GLU A 61 20.94 6.96 -14.22
N ALA A 62 20.84 6.65 -12.92
CA ALA A 62 20.05 5.52 -12.44
C ALA A 62 18.58 5.60 -12.90
N VAL A 63 18.02 6.81 -12.99
CA VAL A 63 16.60 7.03 -13.23
C VAL A 63 16.28 7.53 -14.65
N SER A 64 17.27 7.87 -15.46
CA SER A 64 17.05 8.51 -16.76
C SER A 64 18.09 8.12 -17.81
N GLY A 65 17.83 8.43 -19.08
CA GLY A 65 18.73 8.19 -20.20
C GLY A 65 19.95 9.12 -20.27
N LEU A 66 20.32 9.79 -19.16
CA LEU A 66 21.49 10.65 -19.04
C LEU A 66 22.76 9.83 -18.77
N THR A 67 23.90 10.35 -19.19
CA THR A 67 25.23 9.90 -18.75
C THR A 67 26.11 11.09 -18.41
N PHE A 68 27.00 10.94 -17.44
CA PHE A 68 27.91 11.95 -16.95
C PHE A 68 29.34 11.43 -17.00
N ARG A 69 30.24 12.25 -17.53
CA ARG A 69 31.66 11.90 -17.56
C ARG A 69 32.54 13.09 -17.23
N GLU A 70 33.49 12.86 -16.33
CA GLU A 70 34.51 13.85 -16.02
C GLU A 70 35.41 14.12 -17.23
N VAL A 71 35.76 15.39 -17.44
CA VAL A 71 36.75 15.81 -18.43
C VAL A 71 37.82 16.66 -17.76
N SER A 72 39.04 16.63 -18.28
CA SER A 72 40.20 17.34 -17.70
C SER A 72 40.39 18.76 -18.21
N ARG A 73 39.53 19.27 -19.10
CA ARG A 73 39.63 20.62 -19.66
C ARG A 73 38.25 21.28 -19.78
N PRO A 74 38.12 22.58 -19.46
CA PRO A 74 36.83 23.27 -19.41
C PRO A 74 36.23 23.56 -20.80
N GLY A 75 37.04 23.61 -21.86
CA GLY A 75 36.62 24.09 -23.18
C GLY A 75 35.55 23.24 -23.88
N ARG A 76 35.32 22.00 -23.41
CA ARG A 76 34.30 21.08 -23.93
C ARG A 76 33.29 20.63 -22.88
N ALA A 77 33.38 21.18 -21.66
CA ALA A 77 32.54 20.76 -20.56
C ALA A 77 31.16 21.41 -20.66
N ASP A 78 30.12 20.59 -20.58
CA ASP A 78 28.73 21.02 -20.48
C ASP A 78 28.48 21.61 -19.09
N PHE A 79 28.97 20.93 -18.05
CA PHE A 79 28.96 21.38 -16.66
C PHE A 79 30.35 21.80 -16.19
N LYS A 80 30.45 22.99 -15.59
CA LYS A 80 31.67 23.54 -14.97
C LYS A 80 31.36 23.83 -13.51
N LEU A 81 31.92 23.03 -12.61
CA LEU A 81 31.61 23.05 -11.19
C LEU A 81 32.67 23.82 -10.44
N VAL A 82 32.24 24.84 -9.70
CA VAL A 82 33.10 25.76 -8.94
C VAL A 82 32.79 25.58 -7.46
N ILE A 83 33.83 25.36 -6.65
CA ILE A 83 33.74 25.46 -5.20
C ILE A 83 34.34 26.81 -4.76
N ASP A 84 33.56 27.68 -4.11
CA ASP A 84 33.92 29.08 -3.78
C ASP A 84 33.44 29.45 -2.37
N ASP A 85 34.27 30.15 -1.58
CA ASP A 85 33.88 30.73 -0.29
C ASP A 85 33.37 32.17 -0.47
N PHE A 86 32.05 32.30 -0.57
CA PHE A 86 31.40 33.61 -0.73
C PHE A 86 30.64 34.11 0.50
N GLY A 87 31.04 33.64 1.68
CA GLY A 87 30.90 34.37 2.94
C GLY A 87 29.57 34.25 3.70
N ALA A 88 28.41 34.09 3.07
CA ALA A 88 27.14 33.89 3.78
C ALA A 88 26.94 32.41 4.15
N ARG A 89 26.75 32.09 5.44
CA ARG A 89 26.61 30.70 5.93
C ARG A 89 25.38 29.96 5.39
N ASN A 90 24.36 30.68 4.91
CA ASN A 90 23.06 30.14 4.53
C ASN A 90 22.89 29.89 3.03
N ASP A 91 23.78 30.43 2.18
CA ASP A 91 23.75 30.17 0.74
C ASP A 91 24.53 28.88 0.47
N LEU A 92 23.86 27.83 0.00
CA LEU A 92 24.47 26.50 -0.15
C LEU A 92 25.09 26.29 -1.54
N GLY A 93 24.41 26.77 -2.58
CA GLY A 93 24.87 26.69 -3.97
C GLY A 93 23.93 27.45 -4.91
N PHE A 94 24.30 27.49 -6.18
CA PHE A 94 23.41 27.86 -7.29
C PHE A 94 23.96 27.30 -8.61
N PHE A 95 23.06 27.02 -9.56
CA PHE A 95 23.41 26.55 -10.89
C PHE A 95 22.71 27.38 -11.96
N PHE A 96 23.44 27.77 -13.01
CA PHE A 96 22.84 28.46 -14.16
C PHE A 96 22.18 27.45 -15.11
N PRO A 97 20.84 27.44 -15.24
CA PRO A 97 20.12 26.45 -16.03
C PRO A 97 20.32 26.66 -17.54
N PRO A 98 19.88 25.69 -18.38
CA PRO A 98 19.99 25.80 -19.83
C PRO A 98 19.32 27.06 -20.38
N ARG A 99 19.95 27.67 -21.40
CA ARG A 99 19.55 28.93 -22.06
C ARG A 99 19.73 30.21 -21.24
N GLU A 100 20.24 30.16 -20.02
CA GLU A 100 20.64 31.36 -19.29
C GLU A 100 22.07 31.82 -19.59
N HIS A 101 22.37 33.07 -19.22
CA HIS A 101 23.74 33.59 -19.25
C HIS A 101 24.61 32.81 -18.25
N ASN A 102 25.75 32.27 -18.69
CA ASN A 102 26.59 31.31 -17.96
C ASN A 102 26.00 29.90 -17.78
N ALA A 103 25.00 29.50 -18.57
CA ALA A 103 24.44 28.14 -18.53
C ALA A 103 25.52 27.05 -18.43
N GLY A 104 25.28 26.08 -17.56
CA GLY A 104 26.22 24.98 -17.30
C GLY A 104 27.25 25.28 -16.21
N VAL A 105 27.26 26.46 -15.59
CA VAL A 105 28.14 26.73 -14.44
C VAL A 105 27.37 26.47 -13.14
N GLY A 106 27.88 25.56 -12.31
CA GLY A 106 27.40 25.30 -10.95
C GLY A 106 28.39 25.82 -9.91
N VAL A 107 27.91 26.48 -8.87
CA VAL A 107 28.74 27.09 -7.82
C VAL A 107 28.28 26.60 -6.46
N PHE A 108 29.20 26.07 -5.66
CA PHE A 108 28.94 25.48 -4.35
C PHE A 108 29.75 26.18 -3.26
N ASN A 109 29.12 26.46 -2.13
CA ASN A 109 29.73 27.18 -1.03
C ASN A 109 30.51 26.25 -0.09
N SER A 110 31.85 26.32 -0.12
CA SER A 110 32.73 25.50 0.72
C SER A 110 32.60 25.76 2.23
N ARG A 111 32.05 26.91 2.63
CA ARG A 111 31.77 27.26 4.03
C ARG A 111 30.30 27.18 4.42
N GLY A 112 29.44 26.71 3.51
CA GLY A 112 28.02 26.52 3.76
C GLY A 112 27.78 25.60 4.97
N VAL A 113 26.68 25.79 5.69
CA VAL A 113 26.34 25.00 6.89
C VAL A 113 26.28 23.48 6.64
N GLY A 114 26.13 23.04 5.38
CA GLY A 114 26.13 21.62 4.98
C GLY A 114 27.48 21.04 4.56
N TRP A 115 28.52 21.86 4.30
CA TRP A 115 29.78 21.44 3.65
C TRP A 115 30.90 21.06 4.65
N ASN A 116 30.55 20.64 5.87
CA ASN A 116 31.53 20.30 6.92
C ASN A 116 31.41 18.83 7.38
N PRO A 117 32.35 17.95 6.95
CA PRO A 117 32.31 16.53 7.30
C PRO A 117 32.44 16.23 8.80
N GLU A 118 32.99 17.16 9.60
CA GLU A 118 33.14 16.99 11.06
C GLU A 118 31.85 17.27 11.84
N LYS A 119 30.83 17.87 11.21
CA LYS A 119 29.54 18.19 11.86
C LYS A 119 28.50 17.06 11.80
N GLY A 120 28.86 15.91 11.25
CA GLY A 120 28.09 14.66 11.26
C GLY A 120 27.20 14.45 10.01
N ALA A 121 26.54 13.28 9.94
CA ALA A 121 25.84 12.78 8.75
C ALA A 121 24.76 13.71 8.15
N ARG A 122 24.19 14.65 8.94
CA ARG A 122 23.16 15.59 8.46
C ARG A 122 23.73 16.82 7.74
N SER A 123 25.03 17.09 7.87
CA SER A 123 25.73 18.22 7.27
C SER A 123 26.99 17.72 6.54
N GLY A 124 26.81 16.89 5.52
CA GLY A 124 27.91 16.32 4.75
C GLY A 124 27.53 15.99 3.31
N LEU A 125 28.53 15.48 2.58
CA LEU A 125 28.45 15.12 1.17
C LEU A 125 28.10 13.63 0.94
N GLU A 126 27.78 12.90 2.00
CA GLU A 126 27.21 11.56 1.87
C GLU A 126 25.71 11.66 1.58
N ALA A 127 25.15 10.62 0.95
CA ALA A 127 23.70 10.49 0.76
C ALA A 127 22.96 10.67 2.10
N GLY A 128 21.92 11.50 2.11
CA GLY A 128 21.25 11.89 3.36
C GLY A 128 21.89 13.07 4.11
N GLY A 129 22.94 13.68 3.56
CA GLY A 129 23.52 14.94 4.03
C GLY A 129 23.02 16.17 3.25
N LEU A 130 22.92 17.32 3.93
CA LEU A 130 22.45 18.56 3.32
C LEU A 130 23.30 19.04 2.13
N ALA A 131 24.62 18.82 2.14
CA ALA A 131 25.46 19.19 0.99
C ALA A 131 25.26 18.25 -0.20
N PHE A 132 24.97 16.96 0.04
CA PHE A 132 24.59 16.05 -1.02
C PHE A 132 23.22 16.41 -1.63
N GLU A 133 22.22 16.72 -0.80
CA GLU A 133 20.92 17.25 -1.26
C GLU A 133 21.12 18.52 -2.11
N THR A 134 22.03 19.42 -1.69
CA THR A 134 22.37 20.62 -2.46
C THR A 134 22.99 20.27 -3.81
N LEU A 135 23.93 19.33 -3.88
CA LEU A 135 24.49 18.86 -5.15
C LEU A 135 23.39 18.37 -6.09
N VAL A 136 22.50 17.50 -5.59
CA VAL A 136 21.38 16.97 -6.37
C VAL A 136 20.46 18.10 -6.85
N HIS A 137 20.06 19.00 -5.96
CA HIS A 137 19.20 20.15 -6.28
C HIS A 137 19.80 21.04 -7.38
N GLU A 138 21.07 21.41 -7.26
CA GLU A 138 21.73 22.28 -8.22
C GLU A 138 22.00 21.56 -9.56
N PHE A 139 22.30 20.26 -9.54
CA PHE A 139 22.41 19.49 -10.77
C PHE A 139 21.07 19.35 -11.49
N ALA A 140 19.96 19.21 -10.76
CA ALA A 140 18.62 19.24 -11.34
C ALA A 140 18.35 20.58 -12.06
N HIS A 141 18.75 21.73 -11.49
CA HIS A 141 18.74 23.01 -12.21
C HIS A 141 19.61 22.99 -13.48
N GLY A 142 20.82 22.45 -13.40
CA GLY A 142 21.70 22.29 -14.56
C GLY A 142 21.10 21.42 -15.67
N LEU A 143 20.28 20.44 -15.29
CA LEU A 143 19.50 19.58 -16.18
C LEU A 143 18.15 20.20 -16.57
N GLY A 144 17.89 21.43 -16.15
CA GLY A 144 16.77 22.22 -16.60
C GLY A 144 15.52 22.14 -15.77
N LEU A 145 15.54 21.52 -14.58
CA LEU A 145 14.42 21.55 -13.64
C LEU A 145 14.35 22.92 -12.95
N ALA A 146 13.16 23.33 -12.55
CA ALA A 146 12.90 24.60 -11.87
C ALA A 146 12.15 24.38 -10.56
N HIS A 147 12.18 25.37 -9.67
CA HIS A 147 11.41 25.29 -8.43
C HIS A 147 9.90 25.28 -8.69
N PRO A 148 9.12 24.52 -7.91
CA PRO A 148 7.66 24.44 -8.07
C PRO A 148 6.91 25.72 -7.61
N HIS A 149 7.54 26.61 -6.83
CA HIS A 149 6.87 27.74 -6.16
C HIS A 149 7.30 29.14 -6.64
N ASP A 150 8.19 29.23 -7.62
CA ASP A 150 8.74 30.53 -8.05
C ASP A 150 7.75 31.32 -8.91
N ARG A 151 6.90 32.13 -8.25
CA ARG A 151 6.31 33.31 -8.90
C ARG A 151 7.38 34.40 -9.06
N GLY A 152 7.98 34.50 -10.25
CA GLY A 152 8.56 35.77 -10.72
C GLY A 152 9.93 36.19 -10.19
N GLY A 153 10.84 35.25 -9.92
CA GLY A 153 12.23 35.56 -9.55
C GLY A 153 13.16 35.76 -10.76
N ARG A 154 13.05 36.86 -11.52
CA ARG A 154 13.94 37.34 -12.62
C ARG A 154 14.35 36.35 -13.75
N SER A 155 14.09 35.05 -13.64
CA SER A 155 14.32 34.08 -14.70
C SER A 155 13.18 34.20 -15.71
N GLU A 156 13.53 34.53 -16.96
CA GLU A 156 12.59 34.61 -18.08
C GLU A 156 12.03 33.22 -18.47
N LEU A 157 12.53 32.13 -17.86
CA LEU A 157 12.13 30.75 -18.16
C LEU A 157 10.73 30.36 -17.68
N MET A 158 10.06 31.15 -16.84
CA MET A 158 8.76 30.77 -16.23
C MET A 158 7.60 31.71 -16.59
N ARG A 159 7.59 32.27 -17.81
CA ARG A 159 6.48 33.13 -18.29
C ARG A 159 5.29 32.27 -18.74
N GLY A 160 4.48 31.78 -17.80
CA GLY A 160 3.28 31.00 -18.14
C GLY A 160 2.74 30.07 -17.06
N VAL A 161 3.49 29.83 -15.98
CA VAL A 161 3.04 29.02 -14.83
C VAL A 161 1.93 29.78 -14.09
N ARG A 162 0.68 29.58 -14.52
CA ARG A 162 -0.51 30.20 -13.93
C ARG A 162 -0.99 29.38 -12.74
N ALA A 163 -0.51 29.73 -11.56
CA ALA A 163 -1.16 29.47 -10.28
C ALA A 163 -1.43 28.02 -9.79
N PRO A 164 -0.99 26.87 -10.37
CA PRO A 164 -1.44 25.58 -9.84
C PRO A 164 -0.77 25.30 -8.49
N PHE A 165 0.52 25.56 -8.33
CA PHE A 165 1.21 25.19 -7.09
C PHE A 165 0.79 25.94 -5.81
N ASP A 166 0.21 27.14 -5.92
CA ASP A 166 -0.34 27.87 -4.77
C ASP A 166 -1.84 27.60 -4.54
N ASP A 167 -2.63 27.39 -5.61
CA ASP A 167 -4.06 27.07 -5.50
C ASP A 167 -4.33 25.56 -5.26
N TYR A 168 -3.34 24.68 -5.46
CA TYR A 168 -3.41 23.25 -5.10
C TYR A 168 -3.16 23.03 -3.60
N GLY A 169 -3.57 24.03 -2.80
CA GLY A 169 -3.48 24.17 -1.36
C GLY A 169 -4.35 23.21 -0.54
N ARG A 170 -4.44 21.93 -0.95
CA ARG A 170 -4.92 20.83 -0.10
C ARG A 170 -4.12 19.52 -0.21
N ALA A 171 -3.18 19.37 -1.17
CA ALA A 171 -2.59 18.06 -1.51
C ALA A 171 -1.05 17.91 -1.37
N GLY A 172 -0.34 18.77 -0.62
CA GLY A 172 0.98 18.38 -0.07
C GLY A 172 2.13 18.02 -1.03
N LEU A 173 2.05 18.28 -2.35
CA LEU A 173 3.11 17.88 -3.32
C LEU A 173 4.31 18.82 -3.43
N ASN A 174 4.16 20.10 -3.10
CA ASN A 174 5.30 21.02 -2.99
C ASN A 174 6.06 20.72 -1.69
N LYS A 175 6.71 19.55 -1.65
CA LYS A 175 7.46 19.06 -0.52
C LYS A 175 8.73 18.35 -0.98
N THR A 176 9.79 18.48 -0.19
CA THR A 176 11.09 17.86 -0.46
C THR A 176 10.99 16.34 -0.64
N VAL A 177 10.00 15.67 -0.04
CA VAL A 177 9.79 14.23 -0.21
C VAL A 177 9.34 13.83 -1.62
N PHE A 178 8.71 14.75 -2.36
CA PHE A 178 8.20 14.49 -3.71
C PHE A 178 9.06 15.14 -4.80
N THR A 179 9.74 16.25 -4.51
CA THR A 179 10.70 16.91 -5.41
C THR A 179 11.84 17.55 -4.62
N VAL A 180 13.09 17.29 -5.01
CA VAL A 180 14.28 17.95 -4.45
C VAL A 180 14.30 19.44 -4.76
N MET A 181 13.50 19.90 -5.74
CA MET A 181 13.40 21.30 -6.12
C MET A 181 12.52 22.14 -5.17
N SER A 182 11.88 21.52 -4.19
CA SER A 182 11.08 22.25 -3.19
C SER A 182 11.93 22.71 -2.02
N TYR A 183 11.67 23.93 -1.50
CA TYR A 183 12.22 24.36 -0.21
C TYR A 183 11.30 24.02 0.98
N ASN A 184 10.11 23.50 0.71
CA ASN A 184 9.15 23.15 1.74
C ASN A 184 9.41 21.73 2.23
N ARG A 185 9.75 21.55 3.51
CA ARG A 185 9.93 20.22 4.11
C ARG A 185 8.60 19.66 4.64
N GLY A 186 8.53 18.32 4.80
CA GLY A 186 7.40 17.59 5.41
C GLY A 186 6.74 16.56 4.50
N GLY A 187 5.83 15.77 5.06
CA GLY A 187 5.01 14.79 4.32
C GLY A 187 3.68 15.36 3.79
N PRO A 188 2.88 14.53 3.09
CA PRO A 188 1.66 14.93 2.36
C PRO A 188 0.51 15.53 3.21
N GLY A 189 0.53 15.43 4.56
CA GLY A 189 -0.56 15.88 5.44
C GLY A 189 -0.38 17.20 6.24
N GLY A 190 0.72 17.96 6.07
CA GLY A 190 1.05 19.15 6.90
C GLY A 190 1.44 18.81 8.36
N ASP A 191 2.21 19.55 9.15
CA ASP A 191 2.78 20.90 9.09
C ASP A 191 4.31 20.88 9.21
N GLY A 192 4.90 21.86 8.56
CA GLY A 192 6.30 22.25 8.71
C GLY A 192 6.57 23.45 7.81
N GLY A 193 5.90 24.57 8.07
CA GLY A 193 6.35 25.86 7.57
C GLY A 193 7.84 26.03 7.88
N VAL A 194 8.53 26.80 7.04
CA VAL A 194 9.98 27.05 7.10
C VAL A 194 10.43 27.24 8.57
N GLY A 195 10.97 26.18 9.18
CA GLY A 195 11.55 26.22 10.52
C GLY A 195 10.87 25.51 11.70
N SER A 196 9.82 24.68 11.57
CA SER A 196 9.17 24.10 12.78
C SER A 196 9.13 22.58 12.99
N THR A 197 9.71 21.71 12.15
CA THR A 197 10.06 20.33 12.60
C THR A 197 11.40 19.84 12.00
N PRO A 198 12.46 19.64 12.81
CA PRO A 198 13.79 19.20 12.34
C PRO A 198 13.89 17.70 11.97
N PHE A 199 12.79 17.03 11.59
CA PHE A 199 12.66 15.57 11.67
C PHE A 199 12.44 14.81 10.35
N TRP A 200 12.48 15.45 9.17
CA TRP A 200 12.09 14.81 7.89
C TRP A 200 13.24 14.41 6.95
N GLY A 201 14.48 14.27 7.44
CA GLY A 201 15.60 13.81 6.60
C GLY A 201 15.96 14.75 5.42
N THR A 202 16.90 14.31 4.58
CA THR A 202 17.29 14.95 3.31
C THR A 202 17.22 13.92 2.18
N GLN A 203 17.28 14.36 0.93
CA GLN A 203 17.16 13.52 -0.26
C GLN A 203 18.51 12.88 -0.60
N ALA A 204 18.46 11.63 -1.04
CA ALA A 204 19.61 10.88 -1.54
C ALA A 204 19.71 10.82 -3.08
N GLY A 205 18.88 11.58 -3.79
CA GLY A 205 18.82 11.63 -5.26
C GLY A 205 17.57 12.36 -5.74
N PRO A 206 17.27 12.34 -7.05
CA PRO A 206 15.99 12.80 -7.59
C PRO A 206 14.82 12.15 -6.86
N ALA A 207 13.82 12.93 -6.47
CA ALA A 207 12.59 12.41 -5.87
C ALA A 207 11.58 12.01 -6.97
N ALA A 208 10.46 11.38 -6.60
CA ALA A 208 9.55 10.75 -7.56
C ALA A 208 9.06 11.70 -8.67
N LEU A 209 8.72 12.96 -8.34
CA LEU A 209 8.31 13.94 -9.36
C LEU A 209 9.48 14.40 -10.23
N ASP A 210 10.68 14.50 -9.66
CA ASP A 210 11.88 14.85 -10.42
C ASP A 210 12.16 13.74 -11.46
N ILE A 211 11.99 12.47 -11.08
CA ILE A 211 12.15 11.33 -11.97
C ILE A 211 11.19 11.43 -13.16
N THR A 212 9.90 11.64 -12.92
CA THR A 212 8.90 11.80 -13.99
C THR A 212 9.34 12.86 -15.01
N VAL A 213 9.79 14.01 -14.52
CA VAL A 213 10.26 15.13 -15.36
C VAL A 213 11.54 14.78 -16.11
N LEU A 214 12.51 14.17 -15.43
CA LEU A 214 13.77 13.75 -16.02
C LEU A 214 13.52 12.73 -17.13
N GLN A 215 12.64 11.76 -16.93
CA GLN A 215 12.32 10.74 -17.93
C GLN A 215 11.55 11.30 -19.11
N ALA A 216 10.61 12.23 -18.89
CA ALA A 216 9.94 12.93 -19.97
C ALA A 216 10.94 13.73 -20.84
N LYS A 217 11.96 14.34 -20.21
CA LYS A 217 13.00 15.08 -20.93
C LYS A 217 14.01 14.17 -21.59
N TYR A 218 14.51 13.13 -20.91
CA TYR A 218 15.74 12.43 -21.24
C TYR A 218 15.55 10.94 -21.59
N GLY A 219 14.35 10.41 -21.44
CA GLY A 219 14.04 8.97 -21.49
C GLY A 219 14.28 8.31 -20.13
N ALA A 220 13.58 7.20 -19.87
CA ALA A 220 13.80 6.37 -18.69
C ALA A 220 15.01 5.44 -18.86
N ASN A 221 15.66 5.08 -17.75
CA ASN A 221 16.68 4.04 -17.73
C ASN A 221 16.01 2.67 -17.48
N ASP A 222 15.81 1.91 -18.55
CA ASP A 222 15.13 0.60 -18.52
C ASP A 222 16.04 -0.58 -18.10
N ARG A 223 17.23 -0.28 -17.57
CA ARG A 223 18.23 -1.28 -17.14
C ARG A 223 18.61 -1.18 -15.68
N HIS A 224 18.09 -0.20 -14.96
CA HIS A 224 18.33 -0.04 -13.53
C HIS A 224 17.32 -0.87 -12.74
N ALA A 225 17.79 -1.70 -11.80
CA ALA A 225 16.96 -2.59 -10.98
C ALA A 225 15.98 -3.40 -11.87
N THR A 226 16.45 -4.53 -12.42
CA THR A 226 15.66 -5.33 -13.39
C THR A 226 15.40 -6.76 -12.91
N GLY A 227 15.71 -7.02 -11.65
CA GLY A 227 15.44 -8.29 -11.00
C GLY A 227 14.80 -8.04 -9.65
N ASP A 228 14.40 -9.12 -8.98
CA ASP A 228 13.65 -9.06 -7.73
C ASP A 228 14.45 -8.33 -6.62
N ASP A 229 14.02 -7.13 -6.29
CA ASP A 229 14.68 -6.22 -5.36
C ASP A 229 13.87 -6.05 -4.05
N VAL A 230 14.58 -5.79 -2.95
CA VAL A 230 13.95 -5.58 -1.63
C VAL A 230 14.36 -4.24 -1.04
N TYR A 231 13.38 -3.35 -0.93
CA TYR A 231 13.50 -2.00 -0.40
C TYR A 231 13.19 -1.98 1.10
N VAL A 232 14.22 -1.94 1.94
CA VAL A 232 14.07 -2.04 3.40
C VAL A 232 13.87 -0.66 4.03
N LEU A 233 12.75 -0.47 4.74
CA LEU A 233 12.44 0.74 5.48
C LEU A 233 13.37 0.93 6.70
N PRO A 234 13.81 2.16 6.97
CA PRO A 234 14.59 2.45 8.16
C PRO A 234 13.79 2.24 9.45
N THR A 235 14.35 1.51 10.41
CA THR A 235 13.66 1.12 11.66
C THR A 235 13.71 2.17 12.78
N GLY A 236 14.04 3.45 12.50
CA GLY A 236 14.01 4.56 13.47
C GLY A 236 14.84 5.81 13.10
N ASP A 237 14.78 6.86 13.93
CA ASP A 237 15.52 8.16 13.80
C ASP A 237 17.04 7.99 14.00
N ARG A 238 17.67 7.26 13.07
CA ARG A 238 19.11 7.05 13.06
C ARG A 238 19.77 8.13 12.19
N ARG A 239 20.95 8.58 12.61
CA ARG A 239 21.82 9.40 11.75
C ARG A 239 22.07 8.63 10.44
N GLY A 240 21.86 9.27 9.29
CA GLY A 240 22.03 8.64 7.97
C GLY A 240 20.75 8.04 7.35
N THR A 241 19.57 8.22 7.95
CA THR A 241 18.31 7.97 7.24
C THR A 241 17.98 9.12 6.30
N TYR A 242 17.49 8.79 5.11
CA TYR A 242 17.19 9.73 4.04
C TYR A 242 15.91 9.34 3.32
N PHE A 243 15.40 10.26 2.51
CA PHE A 243 14.37 9.98 1.52
C PHE A 243 15.01 9.69 0.17
N SER A 244 14.54 8.63 -0.49
CA SER A 244 14.88 8.31 -1.88
C SER A 244 13.61 7.98 -2.64
N ALA A 245 13.64 8.20 -3.95
CA ALA A 245 12.62 7.66 -4.82
C ALA A 245 13.09 6.33 -5.40
N ILE A 246 12.19 5.36 -5.43
CA ILE A 246 12.38 4.08 -6.08
C ILE A 246 12.11 4.30 -7.58
N TRP A 247 13.12 4.00 -8.38
CA TRP A 247 12.98 3.73 -9.79
C TRP A 247 13.41 2.27 -9.99
N ASP A 248 12.48 1.46 -10.46
CA ASP A 248 12.68 0.04 -10.72
C ASP A 248 12.15 -0.27 -12.12
N ALA A 249 12.96 -0.93 -12.95
CA ALA A 249 12.61 -1.23 -14.33
C ALA A 249 12.01 -2.64 -14.51
N GLY A 250 11.95 -3.43 -13.42
CA GLY A 250 11.17 -4.65 -13.36
C GLY A 250 11.79 -5.69 -12.43
N GLY A 251 11.02 -6.73 -12.18
CA GLY A 251 11.33 -7.71 -11.14
C GLY A 251 10.03 -8.11 -10.49
N VAL A 252 10.11 -8.85 -9.39
CA VAL A 252 9.04 -8.95 -8.40
C VAL A 252 9.59 -8.41 -7.09
N ASP A 253 9.13 -7.24 -6.71
CA ASP A 253 9.80 -6.41 -5.71
C ASP A 253 9.05 -6.36 -4.40
N GLU A 254 9.76 -6.04 -3.31
CA GLU A 254 9.19 -5.98 -1.97
C GLU A 254 9.63 -4.74 -1.20
N ILE A 255 8.66 -4.02 -0.62
CA ILE A 255 8.94 -3.05 0.43
C ILE A 255 8.83 -3.71 1.80
N ARG A 256 9.90 -3.65 2.59
CA ARG A 256 10.00 -4.36 3.87
C ARG A 256 10.29 -3.44 5.05
N HIS A 257 9.40 -3.43 6.03
CA HIS A 257 9.65 -2.89 7.37
C HIS A 257 10.06 -3.98 8.36
N ARG A 258 10.88 -3.62 9.35
CA ARG A 258 11.33 -4.55 10.42
C ARG A 258 11.30 -3.91 11.81
N GLY A 259 10.65 -2.76 11.95
CA GLY A 259 10.69 -1.97 13.17
C GLY A 259 9.62 -2.39 14.20
N GLU A 260 9.78 -1.88 15.42
CA GLU A 260 8.77 -1.98 16.50
C GLU A 260 7.68 -0.91 16.38
N LEU A 261 7.95 0.16 15.62
CA LEU A 261 6.97 1.21 15.33
C LEU A 261 6.14 0.79 14.12
N GLY A 262 4.90 1.25 14.05
CA GLY A 262 4.09 1.14 12.85
C GLY A 262 4.76 1.80 11.63
N ALA A 263 4.36 1.39 10.45
CA ALA A 263 4.76 1.90 9.15
C ALA A 263 3.55 2.17 8.27
N ILE A 264 3.74 3.06 7.31
CA ILE A 264 2.81 3.32 6.22
C ILE A 264 3.55 2.86 4.96
N ILE A 265 2.99 1.88 4.27
CA ILE A 265 3.50 1.35 3.01
C ILE A 265 2.38 1.49 1.99
N ASP A 266 2.56 2.38 1.02
CA ASP A 266 1.63 2.57 -0.09
C ASP A 266 2.37 2.18 -1.37
N LEU A 267 1.97 1.06 -1.99
CA LEU A 267 2.63 0.48 -3.16
C LEU A 267 2.26 1.19 -4.47
N ARG A 268 1.34 2.14 -4.44
CA ARG A 268 0.96 2.91 -5.64
C ARG A 268 2.07 3.89 -5.99
N PRO A 269 2.33 4.19 -7.26
CA PRO A 269 3.28 5.23 -7.61
C PRO A 269 2.79 6.60 -7.14
N ALA A 270 3.72 7.53 -6.94
CA ALA A 270 3.40 8.93 -6.69
C ALA A 270 2.81 9.56 -7.97
N ALA A 271 1.49 9.47 -8.12
CA ALA A 271 0.71 10.11 -9.17
C ALA A 271 -0.64 10.55 -8.59
N GLU A 272 -1.10 11.77 -8.91
CA GLU A 272 -2.33 12.33 -8.34
C GLU A 272 -3.59 11.68 -8.95
N ARG A 273 -4.17 10.70 -8.22
CA ARG A 273 -5.62 10.58 -8.02
C ARG A 273 -5.93 9.66 -6.83
N GLY A 274 -6.61 10.22 -5.83
CA GLY A 274 -7.07 9.53 -4.61
C GLY A 274 -6.95 10.45 -3.38
N GLU A 275 -7.72 10.21 -2.33
CA GLU A 275 -7.69 11.03 -1.09
C GLU A 275 -6.33 11.05 -0.38
N THR A 276 -5.37 10.24 -0.84
CA THR A 276 -3.97 10.23 -0.41
C THR A 276 -3.05 10.27 -1.63
N ALA A 277 -2.03 11.15 -1.60
CA ALA A 277 -0.93 11.07 -2.54
C ALA A 277 -0.25 9.69 -2.38
N GLY A 278 -0.35 8.83 -3.40
CA GLY A 278 0.19 7.47 -3.38
C GLY A 278 1.71 7.42 -3.28
N GLY A 279 2.23 6.25 -2.93
CA GLY A 279 3.68 5.98 -2.97
C GLY A 279 4.48 6.52 -1.81
N PHE A 280 3.84 7.08 -0.78
CA PHE A 280 4.54 7.50 0.42
C PHE A 280 4.77 6.30 1.34
N VAL A 281 6.03 5.97 1.54
CA VAL A 281 6.45 4.82 2.33
C VAL A 281 7.33 5.30 3.48
N SER A 282 6.86 5.14 4.72
CA SER A 282 7.58 5.63 5.90
C SER A 282 7.19 4.85 7.14
N SER A 283 8.14 4.60 8.04
CA SER A 283 7.79 4.24 9.42
C SER A 283 6.97 5.39 10.05
N ALA A 284 5.83 5.09 10.66
CA ALA A 284 4.90 6.03 11.25
C ALA A 284 5.50 6.83 12.41
N ARG A 285 5.10 8.12 12.47
CA ARG A 285 5.55 9.19 13.39
C ARG A 285 7.03 9.60 13.28
N LYS A 286 7.26 10.75 12.63
CA LYS A 286 8.48 11.57 12.75
C LYS A 286 9.78 10.84 12.39
N SER A 287 9.74 9.92 11.43
CA SER A 287 10.95 9.23 10.97
C SER A 287 11.69 10.04 9.89
N PRO A 288 13.03 10.18 9.94
CA PRO A 288 13.78 11.02 9.02
C PRO A 288 14.14 10.32 7.71
N GLY A 289 13.36 9.32 7.28
CA GLY A 289 13.63 8.58 6.05
C GLY A 289 12.49 7.66 5.64
N GLY A 290 12.49 7.31 4.36
CA GLY A 290 11.40 6.59 3.69
C GLY A 290 11.59 6.59 2.18
N PHE A 291 10.61 6.06 1.46
CA PHE A 291 10.63 6.01 0.02
C PHE A 291 9.46 6.79 -0.58
N THR A 292 9.69 7.27 -1.79
CA THR A 292 8.60 7.52 -2.74
C THR A 292 8.72 6.54 -3.89
N ILE A 293 7.60 6.13 -4.50
CA ILE A 293 7.61 5.27 -5.68
C ILE A 293 7.43 6.16 -6.92
N ALA A 294 8.37 6.10 -7.88
CA ALA A 294 8.28 6.90 -9.09
C ALA A 294 7.16 6.42 -10.02
N ALA A 295 6.63 7.31 -10.86
CA ALA A 295 5.66 6.93 -11.86
C ALA A 295 6.23 5.88 -12.83
N GLY A 296 5.43 4.87 -13.15
CA GLY A 296 5.84 3.76 -14.02
C GLY A 296 6.57 2.62 -13.32
N VAL A 297 6.77 2.72 -12.01
CA VAL A 297 7.24 1.61 -11.15
C VAL A 297 6.04 0.83 -10.62
N GLU A 298 6.14 -0.49 -10.65
CA GLU A 298 5.20 -1.43 -10.04
C GLU A 298 5.97 -2.14 -8.92
N ILE A 299 5.40 -2.20 -7.72
CA ILE A 299 5.96 -2.97 -6.59
C ILE A 299 4.87 -3.93 -6.16
N GLU A 300 5.14 -5.22 -6.15
CA GLU A 300 4.11 -6.25 -5.96
C GLU A 300 3.94 -6.65 -4.49
N ASN A 301 4.95 -6.44 -3.65
CA ASN A 301 4.92 -7.01 -2.30
C ASN A 301 5.24 -5.99 -1.21
N ALA A 302 4.64 -6.21 -0.04
CA ALA A 302 4.93 -5.45 1.16
C ALA A 302 4.94 -6.33 2.40
N SER A 303 5.82 -6.00 3.35
CA SER A 303 5.77 -6.59 4.68
C SER A 303 5.99 -5.54 5.78
N GLY A 304 5.06 -5.49 6.74
CA GLY A 304 5.15 -4.76 7.98
C GLY A 304 6.06 -5.43 9.02
N GLY A 305 6.16 -4.76 10.17
CA GLY A 305 7.02 -5.09 11.30
C GLY A 305 6.23 -5.63 12.50
N ARG A 306 6.48 -5.04 13.67
CA ARG A 306 5.83 -5.41 14.94
C ARG A 306 4.89 -4.34 15.50
N GLY A 307 4.82 -3.20 14.81
CA GLY A 307 3.93 -2.11 15.21
C GLY A 307 2.67 -2.15 14.38
N ARG A 308 1.70 -1.29 14.72
CA ARG A 308 0.50 -1.10 13.90
C ARG A 308 0.86 -0.48 12.54
N ASP A 309 0.86 -1.31 11.52
CA ASP A 309 1.20 -0.95 10.16
C ASP A 309 -0.05 -0.59 9.33
N THR A 310 0.15 0.16 8.26
CA THR A 310 -0.85 0.47 7.25
C THR A 310 -0.23 0.13 5.91
N ILE A 311 -0.80 -0.84 5.21
CA ILE A 311 -0.28 -1.36 3.95
C ILE A 311 -1.37 -1.22 2.90
N ILE A 312 -1.09 -0.49 1.82
CA ILE A 312 -1.99 -0.30 0.69
C ILE A 312 -1.30 -0.88 -0.53
N GLY A 313 -1.97 -1.82 -1.17
CA GLY A 313 -1.58 -2.45 -2.43
C GLY A 313 -1.72 -1.51 -3.62
N ASN A 314 -1.73 -2.10 -4.81
CA ASN A 314 -1.95 -1.43 -6.08
C ASN A 314 -2.73 -2.37 -7.01
N ALA A 315 -2.92 -1.98 -8.27
CA ALA A 315 -3.74 -2.74 -9.21
C ALA A 315 -3.13 -4.07 -9.72
N ALA A 316 -2.03 -4.55 -9.14
CA ALA A 316 -1.36 -5.80 -9.50
C ALA A 316 -1.61 -6.86 -8.44
N ASP A 317 -1.45 -8.15 -8.78
CA ASP A 317 -1.50 -9.25 -7.79
C ASP A 317 -0.43 -9.03 -6.70
N ASN A 318 -0.86 -8.65 -5.51
CA ASN A 318 0.02 -8.29 -4.40
C ASN A 318 0.15 -9.39 -3.35
N ARG A 319 1.32 -9.46 -2.71
CA ARG A 319 1.48 -10.20 -1.45
C ARG A 319 1.80 -9.23 -0.31
N LEU A 320 0.81 -9.03 0.55
CA LEU A 320 0.88 -8.10 1.66
C LEU A 320 0.95 -8.88 2.98
N LYS A 321 1.82 -8.44 3.90
CA LYS A 321 1.95 -9.04 5.24
C LYS A 321 1.99 -7.96 6.32
N GLY A 322 1.04 -7.95 7.24
CA GLY A 322 1.01 -7.04 8.40
C GLY A 322 2.15 -7.33 9.36
N GLY A 323 2.17 -8.54 9.93
CA GLY A 323 3.23 -8.98 10.83
C GLY A 323 2.70 -9.15 12.24
N ALA A 324 3.19 -8.36 13.19
CA ALA A 324 2.59 -8.29 14.51
C ALA A 324 2.13 -6.86 14.74
N GLY A 325 1.03 -6.67 15.46
CA GLY A 325 0.43 -5.35 15.59
C GLY A 325 -1.06 -5.43 15.33
N ALA A 326 -1.72 -4.28 15.31
CA ALA A 326 -3.09 -4.20 14.85
C ALA A 326 -3.04 -3.48 13.51
N ASP A 327 -2.88 -4.23 12.44
CA ASP A 327 -2.50 -3.75 11.13
C ASP A 327 -3.73 -3.42 10.27
N ALA A 328 -3.58 -2.49 9.33
CA ALA A 328 -4.61 -2.15 8.36
C ALA A 328 -4.07 -2.43 6.96
N MET A 329 -4.77 -3.26 6.19
CA MET A 329 -4.31 -3.71 4.88
C MET A 329 -5.43 -3.58 3.85
N ASP A 330 -5.07 -3.09 2.67
CA ASP A 330 -5.96 -2.92 1.51
C ASP A 330 -5.26 -3.47 0.27
N GLY A 331 -5.85 -4.47 -0.40
CA GLY A 331 -5.33 -5.07 -1.64
C GLY A 331 -5.52 -4.19 -2.88
N ASP A 332 -6.53 -3.31 -2.86
CA ASP A 332 -7.02 -2.55 -4.02
C ASP A 332 -7.64 -3.44 -5.11
N SER A 333 -6.89 -3.75 -6.17
CA SER A 333 -7.38 -4.55 -7.29
C SER A 333 -6.30 -5.53 -7.69
N GLY A 334 -6.67 -6.72 -8.15
CA GLY A 334 -5.69 -7.76 -8.45
C GLY A 334 -6.10 -9.04 -7.72
N ARG A 335 -5.32 -10.10 -7.88
CA ARG A 335 -5.53 -11.30 -7.07
C ARG A 335 -4.53 -11.31 -5.93
N ASP A 336 -4.96 -10.82 -4.78
CA ASP A 336 -4.10 -10.47 -3.67
C ASP A 336 -4.01 -11.56 -2.62
N VAL A 337 -2.91 -11.54 -1.86
CA VAL A 337 -2.71 -12.36 -0.67
C VAL A 337 -2.42 -11.44 0.51
N LEU A 338 -3.37 -11.32 1.43
CA LEU A 338 -3.27 -10.51 2.64
C LEU A 338 -3.10 -11.41 3.86
N LEU A 339 -1.99 -11.21 4.59
CA LEU A 339 -1.67 -11.94 5.82
C LEU A 339 -1.57 -10.94 6.99
N GLY A 340 -2.58 -10.86 7.85
CA GLY A 340 -2.60 -9.97 9.02
C GLY A 340 -1.50 -10.33 10.01
N GLY A 341 -1.58 -11.52 10.57
CA GLY A 341 -0.52 -12.12 11.38
C GLY A 341 -0.92 -12.27 12.84
N SER A 342 -0.45 -11.40 13.73
CA SER A 342 -0.85 -11.45 15.14
C SER A 342 -1.29 -10.10 15.65
N GLY A 343 -2.42 -10.06 16.34
CA GLY A 343 -3.09 -8.88 16.83
C GLY A 343 -4.44 -8.73 16.12
N ALA A 344 -5.14 -7.63 16.38
CA ALA A 344 -6.47 -7.41 15.80
C ALA A 344 -6.32 -6.60 14.52
N ASP A 345 -6.39 -7.28 13.39
CA ASP A 345 -6.09 -6.74 12.07
C ASP A 345 -7.36 -6.34 11.31
N THR A 346 -7.20 -5.43 10.35
CA THR A 346 -8.26 -5.03 9.42
C THR A 346 -7.78 -5.27 7.99
N LEU A 347 -8.47 -6.15 7.27
CA LEU A 347 -8.10 -6.57 5.92
C LEU A 347 -9.23 -6.25 4.94
N TYR A 348 -8.89 -5.57 3.85
CA TYR A 348 -9.77 -5.33 2.70
C TYR A 348 -9.14 -5.97 1.46
N GLY A 349 -9.78 -6.97 0.85
CA GLY A 349 -9.26 -7.63 -0.36
C GLY A 349 -9.38 -6.72 -1.57
N GLY A 350 -10.59 -6.23 -1.81
CA GLY A 350 -10.86 -5.23 -2.83
C GLY A 350 -11.49 -5.88 -4.07
N ARG A 351 -10.81 -5.84 -5.22
CA ARG A 351 -11.32 -6.48 -6.45
C ARG A 351 -10.41 -7.59 -6.92
N GLY A 352 -10.97 -8.76 -7.14
CA GLY A 352 -10.30 -9.95 -7.64
C GLY A 352 -10.50 -11.12 -6.68
N GLY A 353 -10.06 -12.32 -7.06
CA GLY A 353 -10.28 -13.53 -6.24
C GLY A 353 -9.20 -13.71 -5.17
N ASP A 354 -9.36 -13.05 -4.05
CA ASP A 354 -8.33 -12.80 -3.06
C ASP A 354 -8.16 -13.94 -2.05
N ARG A 355 -7.01 -13.97 -1.39
CA ARG A 355 -6.76 -14.84 -0.23
C ARG A 355 -6.42 -14.01 0.99
N LEU A 356 -7.30 -14.04 1.99
CA LEU A 356 -7.16 -13.29 3.22
C LEU A 356 -6.99 -14.22 4.42
N ASP A 357 -6.04 -13.89 5.29
CA ASP A 357 -5.72 -14.65 6.51
C ASP A 357 -5.52 -13.65 7.65
N GLY A 358 -6.53 -13.52 8.54
CA GLY A 358 -6.52 -12.63 9.69
C GLY A 358 -5.38 -12.97 10.65
N GLY A 359 -5.32 -14.25 11.03
CA GLY A 359 -4.15 -14.84 11.66
C GLY A 359 -4.39 -15.15 13.13
N GLY A 360 -4.41 -14.15 14.00
CA GLY A 360 -4.76 -14.40 15.39
C GLY A 360 -4.95 -13.14 16.18
N GLY A 361 -6.03 -13.06 16.94
CA GLY A 361 -6.63 -11.81 17.40
C GLY A 361 -8.04 -11.70 16.80
N GLY A 362 -8.85 -10.76 17.29
CA GLY A 362 -10.19 -10.57 16.72
C GLY A 362 -10.12 -9.64 15.53
N ASP A 363 -10.21 -10.20 14.33
CA ASP A 363 -9.95 -9.54 13.07
C ASP A 363 -11.24 -9.01 12.42
N SER A 364 -11.08 -8.03 11.53
CA SER A 364 -12.15 -7.50 10.68
C SER A 364 -11.74 -7.67 9.22
N VAL A 365 -12.44 -8.53 8.50
CA VAL A 365 -12.13 -8.86 7.11
C VAL A 365 -13.32 -8.55 6.22
N GLN A 366 -13.05 -7.86 5.12
CA GLN A 366 -13.96 -7.64 4.02
C GLN A 366 -13.27 -8.13 2.74
N ALA A 367 -13.81 -9.17 2.11
CA ALA A 367 -13.14 -9.85 1.01
C ALA A 367 -13.24 -9.04 -0.29
N GLY A 368 -14.45 -8.71 -0.74
CA GLY A 368 -14.68 -7.72 -1.79
C GLY A 368 -15.37 -8.30 -3.03
N GLU A 369 -15.05 -7.76 -4.20
CA GLU A 369 -15.57 -8.31 -5.47
C GLU A 369 -14.69 -9.48 -5.91
N GLY A 370 -15.20 -10.70 -6.02
CA GLY A 370 -14.39 -11.81 -6.51
C GLY A 370 -14.87 -13.16 -6.05
N ARG A 371 -14.00 -14.15 -6.16
CA ARG A 371 -14.19 -15.42 -5.47
C ARG A 371 -13.04 -15.55 -4.49
N ASP A 372 -13.36 -15.37 -3.23
CA ASP A 372 -12.39 -15.14 -2.20
C ASP A 372 -12.25 -16.34 -1.28
N LEU A 373 -11.11 -16.39 -0.61
CA LEU A 373 -10.83 -17.39 0.41
C LEU A 373 -10.33 -16.69 1.67
N VAL A 374 -11.16 -16.72 2.71
CA VAL A 374 -10.91 -16.03 3.97
C VAL A 374 -10.70 -17.03 5.11
N GLN A 375 -9.69 -16.76 5.95
CA GLN A 375 -9.45 -17.49 7.20
C GLN A 375 -9.27 -16.49 8.35
N GLY A 376 -10.18 -16.46 9.33
CA GLY A 376 -10.00 -15.69 10.58
C GLY A 376 -8.97 -16.34 11.50
N ARG A 377 -9.08 -17.67 11.64
CA ARG A 377 -8.27 -18.59 12.45
C ARG A 377 -8.60 -18.58 13.94
N GLY A 378 -8.32 -17.50 14.65
CA GLY A 378 -8.37 -17.56 16.11
C GLY A 378 -8.59 -16.19 16.72
N GLY A 379 -9.67 -16.03 17.47
CA GLY A 379 -10.15 -14.73 17.93
C GLY A 379 -11.65 -14.64 17.72
N ASP A 380 -12.27 -13.55 18.15
CA ASP A 380 -13.68 -13.29 17.82
C ASP A 380 -13.68 -12.42 16.53
N ASP A 381 -13.82 -13.06 15.37
CA ASP A 381 -13.63 -12.47 14.05
C ASP A 381 -14.93 -11.90 13.43
N ARG A 382 -14.78 -10.95 12.52
CA ARG A 382 -15.86 -10.46 11.64
C ARG A 382 -15.41 -10.59 10.20
N ILE A 383 -16.14 -11.37 9.41
CA ILE A 383 -15.79 -11.70 8.03
C ILE A 383 -16.99 -11.46 7.12
N ALA A 384 -16.85 -10.59 6.13
CA ALA A 384 -17.82 -10.42 5.04
C ALA A 384 -17.19 -10.86 3.70
N GLY A 385 -17.93 -11.68 2.94
CA GLY A 385 -17.58 -12.10 1.58
C GLY A 385 -17.75 -10.97 0.55
N ASP A 386 -18.82 -10.19 0.71
CA ASP A 386 -19.29 -9.17 -0.26
C ASP A 386 -19.85 -9.82 -1.54
N ALA A 387 -19.12 -9.81 -2.66
CA ALA A 387 -19.69 -10.18 -3.95
C ALA A 387 -18.91 -11.29 -4.66
N GLY A 388 -19.55 -12.45 -4.80
CA GLY A 388 -19.17 -13.63 -5.56
C GLY A 388 -19.17 -14.87 -4.68
N ASP A 389 -18.69 -16.01 -5.21
CA ASP A 389 -18.85 -17.31 -4.53
C ASP A 389 -17.67 -17.59 -3.57
N ASP A 390 -17.80 -17.22 -2.30
CA ASP A 390 -16.71 -17.14 -1.33
C ASP A 390 -16.56 -18.37 -0.41
N ASP A 391 -15.36 -18.59 0.13
CA ASP A 391 -15.08 -19.60 1.16
C ASP A 391 -14.58 -18.91 2.44
N LEU A 392 -15.49 -18.74 3.39
CA LEU A 392 -15.29 -18.00 4.64
C LEU A 392 -15.13 -18.98 5.81
N ARG A 393 -14.05 -18.84 6.57
CA ARG A 393 -13.79 -19.66 7.76
C ARG A 393 -13.46 -18.79 8.97
N GLY A 394 -14.28 -18.84 10.01
CA GLY A 394 -14.06 -18.16 11.29
C GLY A 394 -12.85 -18.75 12.02
N GLY A 395 -12.94 -20.01 12.38
CA GLY A 395 -11.84 -20.74 13.02
C GLY A 395 -12.16 -21.07 14.46
N GLY A 396 -11.60 -20.35 15.41
CA GLY A 396 -11.87 -20.58 16.83
C GLY A 396 -12.09 -19.28 17.58
N GLY A 397 -13.16 -19.20 18.36
CA GLY A 397 -13.66 -17.99 19.00
C GLY A 397 -15.14 -17.81 18.65
N ARG A 398 -15.70 -16.64 18.90
CA ARG A 398 -17.10 -16.36 18.52
C ARG A 398 -17.12 -15.45 17.32
N ASP A 399 -17.27 -16.07 16.18
CA ASP A 399 -17.09 -15.45 14.88
C ASP A 399 -18.44 -14.97 14.31
N ARG A 400 -18.35 -14.00 13.40
CA ARG A 400 -19.50 -13.53 12.62
C ARG A 400 -19.14 -13.51 11.15
N LEU A 401 -19.86 -14.30 10.37
CA LEU A 401 -19.64 -14.50 8.95
C LEU A 401 -20.89 -14.06 8.17
N TRP A 402 -20.67 -13.28 7.12
CA TRP A 402 -21.69 -12.87 6.15
C TRP A 402 -21.21 -13.28 4.76
N GLY A 403 -21.98 -14.11 4.04
CA GLY A 403 -21.73 -14.45 2.64
C GLY A 403 -21.98 -13.25 1.73
N GLU A 404 -23.12 -12.60 1.94
CA GLU A 404 -23.63 -11.48 1.15
C GLU A 404 -24.17 -11.92 -0.22
N ALA A 405 -23.45 -11.77 -1.32
CA ALA A 405 -24.00 -12.05 -2.65
C ALA A 405 -23.17 -13.10 -3.38
N GLY A 406 -23.75 -14.28 -3.64
CA GLY A 406 -23.07 -15.37 -4.35
C GLY A 406 -23.44 -16.71 -3.74
N ASP A 407 -23.00 -17.81 -4.34
CA ASP A 407 -23.20 -19.13 -3.73
C ASP A 407 -22.02 -19.41 -2.76
N ASP A 408 -22.21 -19.09 -1.49
CA ASP A 408 -21.12 -19.01 -0.51
C ASP A 408 -20.95 -20.27 0.33
N ARG A 409 -19.75 -20.42 0.89
CA ARG A 409 -19.44 -21.42 1.90
C ARG A 409 -18.96 -20.75 3.18
N LEU A 410 -19.76 -20.87 4.24
CA LEU A 410 -19.44 -20.33 5.57
C LEU A 410 -19.15 -21.46 6.55
N VAL A 411 -18.04 -21.36 7.28
CA VAL A 411 -17.68 -22.31 8.35
C VAL A 411 -17.33 -21.52 9.62
N GLY A 412 -18.14 -21.64 10.67
CA GLY A 412 -17.92 -20.99 11.96
C GLY A 412 -16.65 -21.55 12.63
N GLY A 413 -16.70 -22.83 12.99
CA GLY A 413 -15.57 -23.55 13.53
C GLY A 413 -15.80 -23.94 14.98
N GLY A 414 -15.14 -23.30 15.93
CA GLY A 414 -15.32 -23.60 17.35
C GLY A 414 -15.62 -22.37 18.17
N GLY A 415 -16.72 -22.41 18.93
CA GLY A 415 -17.28 -21.32 19.71
C GLY A 415 -18.70 -21.00 19.23
N ASP A 416 -19.38 -20.09 19.93
CA ASP A 416 -20.77 -19.74 19.58
C ASP A 416 -20.79 -18.71 18.43
N ASP A 417 -21.01 -19.19 17.20
CA ASP A 417 -20.84 -18.43 15.97
C ASP A 417 -22.15 -17.86 15.43
N VAL A 418 -22.03 -16.84 14.56
CA VAL A 418 -23.15 -16.31 13.77
C VAL A 418 -22.80 -16.39 12.29
N LEU A 419 -23.59 -17.14 11.53
CA LEU A 419 -23.43 -17.30 10.09
C LEU A 419 -24.70 -16.79 9.38
N ILE A 420 -24.52 -15.94 8.37
CA ILE A 420 -25.60 -15.40 7.54
C ILE A 420 -25.17 -15.56 6.09
N GLY A 421 -25.92 -16.34 5.30
CA GLY A 421 -25.63 -16.56 3.87
C GLY A 421 -26.01 -15.36 3.01
N ASP A 422 -27.17 -14.75 3.30
CA ASP A 422 -27.78 -13.63 2.57
C ASP A 422 -28.34 -14.04 1.20
N ALA A 423 -27.65 -13.88 0.07
CA ALA A 423 -28.24 -14.10 -1.25
C ALA A 423 -27.44 -15.09 -2.10
N GLY A 424 -28.04 -16.22 -2.43
CA GLY A 424 -27.44 -17.29 -3.22
C GLY A 424 -27.71 -18.65 -2.57
N GLY A 425 -27.29 -19.73 -3.22
CA GLY A 425 -27.43 -21.08 -2.66
C GLY A 425 -26.23 -21.42 -1.79
N ASP A 426 -26.37 -21.19 -0.49
CA ASP A 426 -25.25 -21.17 0.45
C ASP A 426 -25.02 -22.52 1.14
N SER A 427 -23.80 -22.72 1.65
CA SER A 427 -23.45 -23.87 2.48
C SER A 427 -22.87 -23.40 3.81
N LEU A 428 -23.66 -23.50 4.88
CA LEU A 428 -23.37 -22.96 6.20
C LEU A 428 -23.11 -24.09 7.21
N PHE A 429 -21.95 -24.04 7.86
CA PHE A 429 -21.51 -25.03 8.84
C PHE A 429 -21.15 -24.33 10.16
N GLY A 430 -21.97 -24.51 11.21
CA GLY A 430 -21.75 -23.92 12.54
C GLY A 430 -20.47 -24.43 13.18
N GLY A 431 -20.46 -25.73 13.53
CA GLY A 431 -19.27 -26.41 14.02
C GLY A 431 -19.44 -26.87 15.45
N GLU A 432 -18.53 -26.50 16.36
CA GLU A 432 -18.70 -26.75 17.80
C GLU A 432 -19.23 -25.47 18.46
N GLY A 433 -20.38 -25.49 19.13
CA GLY A 433 -20.89 -24.27 19.78
C GLY A 433 -22.41 -24.24 19.89
N GLU A 434 -22.96 -23.19 20.52
CA GLU A 434 -24.38 -22.87 20.31
C GLU A 434 -24.49 -21.81 19.19
N ASP A 435 -24.72 -22.26 17.95
CA ASP A 435 -24.61 -21.41 16.77
C ASP A 435 -25.93 -20.75 16.36
N LEU A 436 -25.83 -19.60 15.70
CA LEU A 436 -26.93 -18.91 15.04
C LEU A 436 -26.69 -18.88 13.53
N ILE A 437 -27.54 -19.56 12.76
CA ILE A 437 -27.34 -19.75 11.31
C ILE A 437 -28.59 -19.30 10.56
N TRP A 438 -28.41 -18.49 9.53
CA TRP A 438 -29.47 -18.03 8.63
C TRP A 438 -29.01 -18.21 7.18
N GLY A 439 -29.76 -19.00 6.41
CA GLY A 439 -29.49 -19.24 4.99
C GLY A 439 -29.68 -17.96 4.19
N GLY A 440 -30.92 -17.48 4.10
CA GLY A 440 -31.26 -16.25 3.41
C GLY A 440 -32.09 -16.57 2.18
N ALA A 441 -31.79 -15.96 1.04
CA ALA A 441 -32.49 -16.22 -0.20
C ALA A 441 -31.70 -17.22 -1.05
N GLY A 442 -32.28 -18.38 -1.34
CA GLY A 442 -31.55 -19.37 -2.11
C GLY A 442 -32.09 -20.77 -2.02
N ALA A 443 -31.19 -21.73 -1.91
CA ALA A 443 -31.52 -23.11 -1.64
C ALA A 443 -30.32 -23.64 -0.86
N ASP A 444 -30.42 -23.52 0.45
CA ASP A 444 -29.25 -23.52 1.32
C ASP A 444 -29.02 -24.90 1.93
N VAL A 445 -27.77 -25.16 2.27
CA VAL A 445 -27.37 -26.35 3.02
C VAL A 445 -26.84 -25.90 4.37
N ILE A 446 -27.59 -26.23 5.42
CA ILE A 446 -27.32 -25.77 6.78
C ILE A 446 -26.99 -26.97 7.67
N ASP A 447 -25.81 -26.96 8.29
CA ASP A 447 -25.38 -27.93 9.30
C ASP A 447 -24.94 -27.18 10.56
N GLY A 448 -25.73 -27.28 11.63
CA GLY A 448 -25.40 -26.66 12.93
C GLY A 448 -24.15 -27.27 13.56
N GLY A 449 -23.91 -28.57 13.34
CA GLY A 449 -22.82 -29.29 13.97
C GLY A 449 -23.18 -29.77 15.39
N ALA A 450 -22.29 -29.51 16.34
CA ALA A 450 -22.39 -29.98 17.71
C ALA A 450 -22.73 -28.83 18.65
N GLY A 451 -23.79 -29.03 19.44
CA GLY A 451 -24.24 -28.08 20.44
C GLY A 451 -25.73 -27.81 20.28
N LYS A 452 -26.21 -26.62 20.63
CA LYS A 452 -27.65 -26.31 20.56
C LYS A 452 -27.88 -25.15 19.63
N ASP A 453 -28.14 -25.50 18.39
CA ASP A 453 -28.10 -24.52 17.33
C ASP A 453 -29.48 -23.94 17.07
N ARG A 454 -29.48 -22.70 16.57
CA ARG A 454 -30.68 -22.05 16.05
C ARG A 454 -30.45 -21.71 14.59
N MET A 455 -31.21 -22.37 13.74
CA MET A 455 -31.07 -22.34 12.29
C MET A 455 -32.36 -21.84 11.66
N GLY A 456 -32.26 -21.04 10.61
CA GLY A 456 -33.37 -20.76 9.70
C GLY A 456 -32.90 -20.75 8.25
N GLY A 457 -33.74 -21.27 7.36
CA GLY A 457 -33.48 -21.33 5.93
C GLY A 457 -33.82 -20.01 5.23
N GLU A 458 -34.88 -19.34 5.72
CA GLU A 458 -35.55 -18.21 5.09
C GLU A 458 -36.18 -18.52 3.72
N ASP A 459 -35.82 -17.80 2.66
CA ASP A 459 -36.46 -17.90 1.36
C ASP A 459 -35.83 -19.01 0.52
N GLY A 460 -36.58 -20.09 0.26
CA GLY A 460 -36.20 -21.06 -0.76
C GLY A 460 -36.36 -22.50 -0.34
N ALA A 461 -35.61 -23.41 -0.97
CA ALA A 461 -35.76 -24.85 -0.76
C ALA A 461 -34.54 -25.39 -0.01
N ASP A 462 -34.63 -25.38 1.31
CA ASP A 462 -33.44 -25.54 2.15
C ASP A 462 -33.27 -26.96 2.67
N ARG A 463 -32.01 -27.30 2.97
CA ARG A 463 -31.61 -28.60 3.48
C ARG A 463 -30.88 -28.45 4.81
N PHE A 464 -31.55 -28.85 5.88
CA PHE A 464 -30.96 -28.95 7.22
C PHE A 464 -30.32 -30.33 7.40
N VAL A 465 -29.01 -30.39 7.53
CA VAL A 465 -28.22 -31.63 7.58
C VAL A 465 -27.81 -31.94 9.01
N PHE A 466 -28.02 -33.20 9.42
CA PHE A 466 -27.59 -33.74 10.70
C PHE A 466 -26.69 -34.97 10.48
N ALA A 467 -25.38 -34.76 10.59
CA ALA A 467 -24.39 -35.83 10.52
C ALA A 467 -24.28 -36.68 11.81
N ALA A 468 -24.82 -36.16 12.91
CA ALA A 468 -24.91 -36.83 14.21
C ALA A 468 -26.32 -36.63 14.81
N ALA A 469 -26.58 -37.23 15.96
CA ALA A 469 -27.86 -37.08 16.65
C ALA A 469 -28.10 -35.62 17.04
N PRO A 470 -29.25 -35.00 16.69
CA PRO A 470 -29.54 -33.61 17.04
C PRO A 470 -29.53 -33.38 18.56
N GLU A 471 -28.94 -32.27 18.99
CA GLU A 471 -28.64 -31.99 20.40
C GLU A 471 -29.64 -31.02 21.06
N ALA A 472 -30.91 -31.06 20.59
CA ALA A 472 -31.98 -30.12 20.88
C ALA A 472 -31.93 -28.81 20.08
N ASP A 473 -31.44 -28.90 18.86
CA ASP A 473 -31.40 -27.83 17.87
C ASP A 473 -32.80 -27.33 17.51
N ARG A 474 -32.84 -26.14 16.92
CA ARG A 474 -34.06 -25.43 16.56
C ARG A 474 -33.98 -24.95 15.13
N ILE A 475 -34.91 -25.43 14.29
CA ILE A 475 -35.21 -24.84 12.99
C ILE A 475 -36.39 -23.90 13.20
N VAL A 476 -36.25 -22.62 12.86
CA VAL A 476 -37.15 -21.56 13.34
C VAL A 476 -38.19 -21.06 12.34
N ASP A 477 -38.13 -21.53 11.10
CA ASP A 477 -38.93 -21.08 9.95
C ASP A 477 -39.19 -22.21 8.94
N PHE A 478 -39.21 -23.47 9.40
CA PHE A 478 -39.33 -24.63 8.52
C PHE A 478 -40.58 -24.56 7.63
N GLU A 479 -40.42 -24.75 6.31
CA GLU A 479 -41.52 -24.81 5.32
C GLU A 479 -41.77 -26.26 4.83
N PRO A 480 -42.72 -27.00 5.44
CA PRO A 480 -43.12 -28.34 5.02
C PRO A 480 -43.45 -28.46 3.53
N GLY A 481 -42.91 -29.49 2.89
CA GLY A 481 -43.09 -29.75 1.46
C GLY A 481 -42.17 -28.96 0.54
N LEU A 482 -41.42 -27.98 1.08
CA LEU A 482 -40.38 -27.25 0.37
C LEU A 482 -39.00 -27.59 0.95
N ASP A 483 -38.85 -27.43 2.26
CA ASP A 483 -37.62 -27.73 3.00
C ASP A 483 -37.44 -29.22 3.28
N VAL A 484 -36.19 -29.60 3.52
CA VAL A 484 -35.80 -30.99 3.79
C VAL A 484 -34.89 -31.07 5.02
N ILE A 485 -35.22 -32.00 5.92
CA ILE A 485 -34.36 -32.38 7.05
C ILE A 485 -33.64 -33.68 6.71
N ASP A 486 -32.33 -33.61 6.50
CA ASP A 486 -31.49 -34.78 6.23
C ASP A 486 -30.86 -35.34 7.50
N VAL A 487 -31.37 -36.49 7.94
CA VAL A 487 -30.84 -37.25 9.07
C VAL A 487 -30.17 -38.56 8.65
N SER A 488 -29.93 -38.74 7.35
CA SER A 488 -29.30 -39.95 6.82
C SER A 488 -27.86 -40.11 7.31
N GLY A 489 -27.13 -39.00 7.51
CA GLY A 489 -25.79 -38.98 8.08
C GLY A 489 -25.74 -39.49 9.52
N ALA A 490 -26.75 -39.13 10.33
CA ALA A 490 -26.92 -39.62 11.69
C ALA A 490 -27.35 -41.09 11.79
N GLY A 491 -27.74 -41.72 10.66
CA GLY A 491 -28.09 -43.14 10.60
C GLY A 491 -29.51 -43.50 11.04
N TYR A 492 -30.41 -42.52 11.13
CA TYR A 492 -31.81 -42.79 11.47
C TYR A 492 -32.60 -43.33 10.28
N ALA A 493 -33.40 -44.36 10.54
CA ALA A 493 -34.43 -44.85 9.63
C ALA A 493 -35.79 -44.20 9.91
N ALA A 494 -36.69 -44.15 8.93
CA ALA A 494 -38.02 -43.54 9.04
C ALA A 494 -38.87 -44.05 10.22
N GLY A 495 -38.66 -45.30 10.65
CA GLY A 495 -39.37 -45.89 11.79
C GLY A 495 -38.86 -45.49 13.18
N GLN A 496 -37.75 -44.74 13.27
CA GLN A 496 -37.07 -44.37 14.51
C GLN A 496 -37.37 -42.93 14.96
N MET A 497 -38.42 -42.34 14.38
CA MET A 497 -38.78 -40.94 14.55
C MET A 497 -40.26 -40.82 14.90
N ALA A 498 -40.59 -39.86 15.76
CA ALA A 498 -41.95 -39.42 16.03
C ALA A 498 -42.06 -37.90 15.95
N LEU A 499 -43.06 -37.41 15.20
CA LEU A 499 -43.48 -36.02 15.18
C LEU A 499 -44.55 -35.78 16.25
N ILE A 500 -44.32 -34.79 17.11
CA ILE A 500 -45.22 -34.42 18.21
C ILE A 500 -45.59 -32.95 18.06
N ASP A 501 -46.85 -32.68 17.72
CA ASP A 501 -47.42 -31.33 17.72
C ASP A 501 -47.47 -30.77 19.14
N LEU A 502 -46.84 -29.61 19.35
CA LEU A 502 -46.83 -28.90 20.62
C LEU A 502 -47.79 -27.70 20.64
N GLY A 503 -48.44 -27.38 19.53
CA GLY A 503 -49.24 -26.18 19.32
C GLY A 503 -48.40 -24.90 19.14
N ASP A 504 -49.06 -23.83 18.71
CA ASP A 504 -48.45 -22.54 18.35
C ASP A 504 -47.34 -22.71 17.30
N ASP A 505 -47.65 -23.44 16.22
CA ASP A 505 -46.77 -23.71 15.08
C ASP A 505 -45.42 -24.37 15.46
N ARG A 506 -45.39 -25.07 16.60
CA ARG A 506 -44.22 -25.78 17.10
C ARG A 506 -44.39 -27.28 17.10
N TRP A 507 -43.35 -27.96 16.66
CA TRP A 507 -43.26 -29.42 16.62
C TRP A 507 -42.01 -29.90 17.33
N ARG A 508 -42.11 -31.07 17.94
CA ARG A 508 -40.96 -31.80 18.46
C ARG A 508 -40.77 -33.08 17.65
N VAL A 509 -39.61 -33.20 17.03
CA VAL A 509 -39.12 -34.46 16.47
C VAL A 509 -38.40 -35.20 17.59
N ARG A 510 -38.81 -36.42 17.87
CA ARG A 510 -38.15 -37.30 18.85
C ARG A 510 -37.63 -38.53 18.14
N PHE A 511 -36.36 -38.84 18.39
CA PHE A 511 -35.73 -40.06 17.92
C PHE A 511 -35.71 -41.14 19.01
N ASP A 512 -35.59 -42.41 18.60
CA ASP A 512 -35.66 -43.58 19.49
C ASP A 512 -34.57 -43.60 20.58
N ASP A 513 -33.40 -43.04 20.27
CA ASP A 513 -32.27 -42.92 21.20
C ASP A 513 -32.43 -41.76 22.22
N GLY A 514 -33.49 -40.95 22.05
CA GLY A 514 -33.82 -39.82 22.91
C GLY A 514 -33.36 -38.47 22.37
N ALA A 515 -32.70 -38.40 21.21
CA ALA A 515 -32.39 -37.15 20.55
C ALA A 515 -33.66 -36.37 20.20
N ILE A 516 -33.54 -35.04 20.19
CA ILE A 516 -34.67 -34.12 19.99
C ILE A 516 -34.26 -33.04 19.00
N LEU A 517 -35.16 -32.72 18.08
CA LEU A 517 -35.11 -31.53 17.24
C LEU A 517 -36.44 -30.76 17.43
N VAL A 518 -36.37 -29.44 17.48
CA VAL A 518 -37.56 -28.58 17.60
C VAL A 518 -37.74 -27.80 16.30
N LEU A 519 -38.94 -27.87 15.73
CA LEU A 519 -39.31 -27.14 14.53
C LEU A 519 -40.31 -26.06 14.92
N TYR A 520 -40.09 -24.86 14.42
CA TYR A 520 -41.11 -23.82 14.27
C TYR A 520 -41.43 -23.79 12.79
N VAL A 521 -42.72 -23.82 12.49
CA VAL A 521 -43.23 -24.02 11.13
C VAL A 521 -43.94 -22.76 10.69
N ASP A 522 -43.63 -22.24 9.52
CA ASP A 522 -44.28 -21.02 9.03
C ASP A 522 -45.70 -21.30 8.53
N GLU A 523 -45.87 -22.26 7.62
CA GLU A 523 -47.17 -22.76 7.17
C GLU A 523 -47.16 -24.28 6.93
N GLY A 524 -48.30 -24.94 7.17
CA GLY A 524 -48.49 -26.35 6.84
C GLY A 524 -48.28 -27.32 8.02
N THR A 525 -47.94 -28.57 7.71
CA THR A 525 -47.77 -29.62 8.72
C THR A 525 -46.61 -30.52 8.31
N PRO A 526 -45.54 -30.63 9.12
CA PRO A 526 -44.43 -31.50 8.81
C PRO A 526 -44.88 -32.96 8.77
N THR A 527 -44.34 -33.71 7.83
CA THR A 527 -44.63 -35.10 7.54
C THR A 527 -43.33 -35.89 7.43
N PRO A 528 -43.37 -37.23 7.45
CA PRO A 528 -42.17 -38.04 7.19
C PRO A 528 -41.54 -37.84 5.81
N ASP A 529 -42.26 -37.28 4.83
CA ASP A 529 -41.72 -37.04 3.49
C ASP A 529 -40.78 -35.82 3.45
N ASP A 530 -40.81 -34.96 4.47
CA ASP A 530 -39.92 -33.81 4.63
C ASP A 530 -38.54 -34.21 5.19
N PHE A 531 -38.30 -35.52 5.36
CA PHE A 531 -37.08 -36.06 5.96
C PHE A 531 -36.37 -37.03 5.02
N LEU A 532 -35.04 -36.93 4.97
CA LEU A 532 -34.19 -37.95 4.35
C LEU A 532 -33.61 -38.87 5.42
N PHE A 533 -33.80 -40.17 5.24
CA PHE A 533 -33.37 -41.23 6.15
C PHE A 533 -32.28 -42.11 5.51
N ALA A 534 -31.57 -42.88 6.35
CA ALA A 534 -30.50 -43.79 5.93
C ALA A 534 -30.96 -45.06 5.20
#